data_AF-A0A7E4VK26-F1
#
_entry.id   AF-A0A7E4VK26-F1
#
_cell.length_a   1.000
_cell.length_b   1.000
_cell.length_c   1.000
_cell.angle_alpha   90.00
_cell.angle_beta   90.00
_cell.angle_gamma   90.00
#
_symmetry.space_group_name_H-M   'P 1'
#
loop_
_entity.id
_entity.type
_entity.pdbx_description
1 polymer ?
#
loop_
_entity_poly.entity_id
_entity_poly.type
_entity_poly.pdbx_seq_one_letter_code
_entity_poly.pdbx_strand_id
1 'polypeptide(L)'
;MIQSCCASRSIHSVPEPHLQGRFDPISDVSVVDLGDLNLHTLPDVVVQNSHQIEHLLLDENNFNEKTFEGITFPNLKSLSLNSNKIKNVGVFIQLLAWKCPNLTFLSLIGNPGWPHPVLGGNAVLYGTLATTVASFLPRLQFLDSMPVPEGAKNVKLPSQCRIQ
;
A
#
# COMPACT_ATOMS: atom_id res chain seq x y z
N MET A 1 13.77 -54.29 -9.74
CA MET A 1 13.88 -53.08 -8.89
C MET A 1 13.64 -51.91 -9.82
N ILE A 2 12.57 -51.10 -9.76
CA ILE A 2 11.65 -50.72 -8.68
C ILE A 2 10.24 -50.60 -9.30
N GLN A 3 9.22 -51.09 -8.59
CA GLN A 3 7.79 -50.90 -8.91
C GLN A 3 7.40 -49.43 -8.75
N SER A 4 6.47 -48.93 -9.56
CA SER A 4 5.37 -48.14 -8.97
C SER A 4 4.14 -48.14 -9.86
N CYS A 5 3.02 -48.54 -9.27
CA CYS A 5 1.71 -48.73 -9.87
C CYS A 5 1.05 -47.38 -10.17
N CYS A 6 0.62 -47.17 -11.40
CA CYS A 6 -0.41 -46.18 -11.72
C CYS A 6 -1.78 -46.79 -11.37
N ALA A 7 -2.33 -46.42 -10.22
CA ALA A 7 -3.71 -46.71 -9.87
C ALA A 7 -4.52 -45.40 -9.90
N SER A 8 -5.49 -45.39 -10.81
CA SER A 8 -6.50 -44.35 -11.05
C SER A 8 -7.24 -43.96 -9.77
N ARG A 9 -7.66 -42.68 -9.67
CA ARG A 9 -8.89 -42.31 -8.95
C ARG A 9 -9.55 -41.07 -9.54
N SER A 10 -10.86 -41.23 -9.67
CA SER A 10 -11.88 -40.40 -10.28
C SER A 10 -11.91 -38.92 -9.91
N ILE A 11 -12.22 -38.14 -10.93
CA ILE A 11 -13.02 -36.90 -10.98
C ILE A 11 -13.70 -36.53 -9.66
N HIS A 12 -13.25 -35.44 -9.04
CA HIS A 12 -14.09 -34.59 -8.20
C HIS A 12 -13.98 -33.17 -8.74
N SER A 13 -15.13 -32.62 -9.11
CA SER A 13 -15.36 -31.22 -9.46
C SER A 13 -14.68 -30.28 -8.46
N VAL A 14 -13.70 -29.52 -8.92
CA VAL A 14 -13.04 -28.47 -8.13
C VAL A 14 -14.00 -27.29 -8.02
N PRO A 15 -14.44 -26.89 -6.81
CA PRO A 15 -15.23 -25.67 -6.64
C PRO A 15 -14.32 -24.45 -6.82
N GLU A 16 -14.88 -23.37 -7.34
CA GLU A 16 -14.22 -22.08 -7.58
C GLU A 16 -13.40 -21.58 -6.36
N PRO A 17 -12.27 -20.88 -6.59
CA PRO A 17 -11.47 -20.33 -5.51
C PRO A 17 -12.24 -19.17 -4.87
N HIS A 18 -12.96 -19.49 -3.82
CA HIS A 18 -13.47 -18.49 -2.90
C HIS A 18 -12.22 -17.90 -2.23
N LEU A 19 -11.96 -16.62 -2.50
CA LEU A 19 -10.99 -15.79 -1.79
C LEU A 19 -11.46 -15.63 -0.33
N GLN A 20 -11.50 -16.72 0.42
CA GLN A 20 -11.66 -16.69 1.86
C GLN A 20 -10.27 -16.38 2.41
N GLY A 21 -10.02 -15.09 2.64
CA GLY A 21 -8.83 -14.61 3.33
C GLY A 21 -8.58 -15.49 4.55
N ARG A 22 -7.39 -16.08 4.60
CA ARG A 22 -6.97 -16.99 5.66
C ARG A 22 -6.68 -16.13 6.90
N PHE A 23 -7.69 -15.88 7.71
CA PHE A 23 -7.53 -15.22 9.01
C PHE A 23 -6.92 -16.25 9.98
N ASP A 24 -5.60 -16.25 10.11
CA ASP A 24 -4.91 -17.12 11.07
C ASP A 24 -5.12 -16.60 12.51
N PRO A 25 -5.64 -17.41 13.47
CA PRO A 25 -6.06 -16.92 14.80
C PRO A 25 -4.94 -16.64 15.81
N ILE A 26 -3.68 -16.48 15.41
CA ILE A 26 -2.52 -16.44 16.35
C ILE A 26 -1.79 -15.09 16.40
N SER A 27 -2.34 -14.03 15.78
CA SER A 27 -1.86 -12.67 16.03
C SER A 27 -2.97 -11.66 15.77
N ASP A 28 -3.16 -10.69 16.68
CA ASP A 28 -4.03 -9.50 16.55
C ASP A 28 -3.69 -8.59 15.34
N VAL A 29 -2.86 -9.07 14.42
CA VAL A 29 -2.31 -8.39 13.27
C VAL A 29 -2.94 -9.00 12.03
N SER A 30 -3.83 -8.26 11.35
CA SER A 30 -4.37 -8.72 10.07
C SER A 30 -3.58 -8.16 8.91
N VAL A 31 -2.87 -9.08 8.25
CA VAL A 31 -2.08 -8.84 7.04
C VAL A 31 -2.93 -9.28 5.85
N VAL A 32 -3.06 -8.40 4.86
CA VAL A 32 -3.76 -8.68 3.61
C VAL A 32 -2.81 -8.45 2.45
N ASP A 33 -2.58 -9.52 1.68
CA ASP A 33 -1.78 -9.50 0.47
C ASP A 33 -2.68 -9.66 -0.75
N LEU A 34 -2.62 -8.69 -1.66
CA LEU A 34 -3.33 -8.65 -2.93
C LEU A 34 -2.38 -8.27 -4.08
N GLY A 35 -1.09 -8.60 -3.98
CA GLY A 35 -0.11 -8.32 -5.02
C GLY A 35 -0.34 -9.09 -6.32
N ASP A 36 -0.02 -8.47 -7.47
CA ASP A 36 -0.05 -9.10 -8.81
C ASP A 36 -1.41 -9.73 -9.20
N LEU A 37 -2.50 -9.01 -8.93
CA LEU A 37 -3.87 -9.45 -9.24
C LEU A 37 -4.56 -8.62 -10.32
N ASN A 38 -3.83 -7.70 -10.97
CA ASN A 38 -4.34 -6.76 -11.96
C ASN A 38 -5.53 -5.91 -11.46
N LEU A 39 -5.63 -5.65 -10.16
CA LEU A 39 -6.75 -4.96 -9.54
C LEU A 39 -6.75 -3.47 -9.90
N HIS A 40 -7.93 -2.95 -10.20
CA HIS A 40 -8.16 -1.51 -10.38
C HIS A 40 -8.83 -0.86 -9.15
N THR A 41 -9.51 -1.66 -8.34
CA THR A 41 -10.27 -1.26 -7.16
C THR A 41 -10.07 -2.27 -6.04
N LEU A 42 -10.21 -1.82 -4.79
CA LEU A 42 -10.11 -2.71 -3.63
C LEU A 42 -11.30 -3.69 -3.64
N PRO A 43 -11.08 -4.99 -3.39
CA PRO A 43 -12.18 -5.95 -3.24
C PRO A 43 -13.11 -5.58 -2.08
N ASP A 44 -14.42 -5.83 -2.23
CA ASP A 44 -15.43 -5.48 -1.21
C ASP A 44 -15.10 -6.06 0.18
N VAL A 45 -14.52 -7.26 0.23
CA VAL A 45 -14.10 -7.88 1.49
C VAL A 45 -13.03 -7.05 2.23
N VAL A 46 -12.13 -6.40 1.51
CA VAL A 46 -11.13 -5.49 2.10
C VAL A 46 -11.78 -4.21 2.58
N VAL A 47 -12.72 -3.68 1.80
CA VAL A 47 -13.47 -2.48 2.16
C VAL A 47 -14.29 -2.70 3.44
N GLN A 48 -14.99 -3.83 3.53
CA GLN A 48 -15.82 -4.18 4.69
C GLN A 48 -15.01 -4.43 5.96
N ASN A 49 -13.78 -4.93 5.82
CA ASN A 49 -12.91 -5.27 6.96
C ASN A 49 -11.77 -4.24 7.17
N SER A 50 -11.87 -3.03 6.60
CA SER A 50 -10.80 -2.02 6.65
C SER A 50 -10.37 -1.63 8.07
N HIS A 51 -11.27 -1.77 9.04
CA HIS A 51 -11.01 -1.51 10.46
C HIS A 51 -10.11 -2.55 11.13
N GLN A 52 -9.99 -3.75 10.57
CA GLN A 52 -9.17 -4.82 11.15
C GLN A 52 -7.77 -4.85 10.54
N ILE A 53 -7.59 -4.26 9.35
CA ILE A 53 -6.37 -4.36 8.53
C ILE A 53 -5.25 -3.48 9.10
N GLU A 54 -4.12 -4.11 9.40
CA GLU A 54 -2.91 -3.44 9.87
C GLU A 54 -1.84 -3.35 8.78
N HIS A 55 -1.76 -4.35 7.90
CA HIS A 55 -0.77 -4.42 6.84
C HIS A 55 -1.44 -4.76 5.52
N LEU A 56 -1.25 -3.91 4.51
CA LEU A 56 -1.87 -4.06 3.20
C LEU A 56 -0.80 -4.01 2.10
N LEU A 57 -0.64 -5.13 1.38
CA LEU A 57 0.28 -5.26 0.26
C LEU A 57 -0.54 -5.25 -1.04
N LEU A 58 -0.30 -4.25 -1.89
CA LEU A 58 -1.07 -3.99 -3.11
C LEU A 58 -0.15 -3.89 -4.34
N ASP A 59 1.03 -4.48 -4.27
CA ASP A 59 2.06 -4.34 -5.29
C ASP A 59 1.61 -4.88 -6.66
N GLU A 60 2.15 -4.34 -7.74
CA GLU A 60 1.93 -4.83 -9.11
C GLU A 60 0.44 -4.88 -9.54
N ASN A 61 -0.32 -3.85 -9.15
CA ASN A 61 -1.71 -3.67 -9.56
C ASN A 61 -1.90 -2.40 -10.42
N ASN A 62 -3.16 -2.03 -10.65
CA ASN A 62 -3.55 -0.87 -11.44
C ASN A 62 -4.16 0.26 -10.59
N PHE A 63 -3.80 0.35 -9.31
CA PHE A 63 -4.29 1.39 -8.40
C PHE A 63 -3.78 2.78 -8.78
N ASN A 64 -4.62 3.79 -8.59
CA ASN A 64 -4.30 5.19 -8.83
C ASN A 64 -4.58 6.04 -7.58
N GLU A 65 -4.36 7.36 -7.67
CA GLU A 65 -4.54 8.31 -6.57
C GLU A 65 -5.94 8.34 -5.94
N LYS A 66 -6.97 7.76 -6.59
CA LYS A 66 -8.35 7.72 -6.10
C LYS A 66 -8.73 6.42 -5.39
N THR A 67 -7.84 5.44 -5.34
CA THR A 67 -8.14 4.07 -4.85
C THR A 67 -8.74 4.04 -3.44
N PHE A 68 -8.34 4.98 -2.58
CA PHE A 68 -8.78 5.10 -1.20
C PHE A 68 -9.90 6.14 -1.00
N GLU A 69 -10.44 6.72 -2.06
CA GLU A 69 -11.58 7.64 -1.96
C GLU A 69 -12.78 6.90 -1.34
N GLY A 70 -13.43 7.53 -0.36
CA GLY A 70 -14.60 6.94 0.32
C GLY A 70 -14.30 5.85 1.36
N ILE A 71 -13.05 5.36 1.48
CA ILE A 71 -12.69 4.28 2.41
C ILE A 71 -11.70 4.78 3.45
N THR A 72 -11.83 4.36 4.71
CA THR A 72 -10.91 4.71 5.80
C THR A 72 -10.32 3.42 6.39
N PHE A 73 -9.01 3.43 6.60
CA PHE A 73 -8.24 2.34 7.21
C PHE A 73 -7.63 2.84 8.53
N PRO A 74 -8.40 2.84 9.62
CA PRO A 74 -7.98 3.49 10.86
C PRO A 74 -6.81 2.77 11.53
N ASN A 75 -6.65 1.45 11.34
CA ASN A 75 -5.61 0.67 12.01
C ASN A 75 -4.42 0.33 11.10
N LEU A 76 -4.42 0.81 9.86
CA LEU A 76 -3.37 0.49 8.90
C LEU A 76 -2.05 1.13 9.30
N LYS A 77 -1.03 0.28 9.48
CA LYS A 77 0.33 0.62 9.85
C LYS A 77 1.27 0.56 8.65
N SER A 78 1.12 -0.43 7.77
CA SER A 78 1.94 -0.53 6.56
C SER A 78 1.13 -0.63 5.28
N LEU A 79 1.55 0.13 4.27
CA LEU A 79 0.97 0.09 2.93
C LEU A 79 2.08 -0.05 1.88
N SER A 80 2.04 -1.12 1.10
CA SER A 80 2.90 -1.29 -0.08
C SER A 80 2.07 -1.13 -1.35
N LEU A 81 2.51 -0.24 -2.24
CA LEU A 81 1.82 0.12 -3.48
C LEU A 81 2.80 0.15 -4.66
N ASN A 82 3.83 -0.67 -4.62
CA ASN A 82 4.87 -0.68 -5.64
C ASN A 82 4.29 -1.04 -7.02
N SER A 83 4.87 -0.46 -8.07
CA SER A 83 4.52 -0.73 -9.46
C SER A 83 3.03 -0.53 -9.83
N ASN A 84 2.34 0.39 -9.15
CA ASN A 84 0.97 0.79 -9.46
C ASN A 84 0.92 1.97 -10.46
N LYS A 85 -0.24 2.61 -10.61
CA LYS A 85 -0.51 3.69 -11.58
C LYS A 85 -0.72 5.06 -10.92
N ILE A 86 -0.14 5.29 -9.75
CA ILE A 86 -0.24 6.57 -9.04
C ILE A 86 0.60 7.61 -9.79
N LYS A 87 -0.06 8.62 -10.36
CA LYS A 87 0.60 9.70 -11.11
C LYS A 87 0.72 10.97 -10.28
N ASN A 88 -0.33 11.29 -9.52
CA ASN A 88 -0.36 12.47 -8.67
C ASN A 88 -0.13 12.10 -7.20
N VAL A 89 1.14 11.94 -6.83
CA VAL A 89 1.52 11.56 -5.47
C VAL A 89 1.09 12.61 -4.45
N GLY A 90 1.14 13.91 -4.79
CA GLY A 90 0.71 14.97 -3.87
C GLY A 90 -0.76 14.83 -3.44
N VAL A 91 -1.66 14.57 -4.39
CA VAL A 91 -3.09 14.30 -4.10
C VAL A 91 -3.24 13.01 -3.31
N PHE A 92 -2.51 11.95 -3.71
CA PHE A 92 -2.57 10.66 -3.04
C PHE A 92 -2.15 10.74 -1.57
N ILE A 93 -1.08 11.45 -1.26
CA ILE A 93 -0.59 11.61 0.12
C ILE A 93 -1.57 12.42 0.98
N GLN A 94 -2.21 13.46 0.43
CA GLN A 94 -3.26 14.19 1.16
C GLN A 94 -4.45 13.28 1.51
N LEU A 95 -4.84 12.41 0.58
CA LEU A 95 -5.87 11.40 0.84
C LEU A 95 -5.42 10.42 1.94
N LEU A 96 -4.20 9.88 1.84
CA LEU A 96 -3.67 8.96 2.85
C LEU A 96 -3.59 9.58 4.25
N ALA A 97 -3.22 10.86 4.36
CA ALA A 97 -3.15 11.56 5.64
C ALA A 97 -4.49 11.53 6.39
N TRP A 98 -5.62 11.51 5.66
CA TRP A 98 -6.96 11.50 6.25
C TRP A 98 -7.52 10.08 6.38
N LYS A 99 -7.17 9.19 5.45
CA LYS A 99 -7.73 7.83 5.39
C LYS A 99 -6.94 6.79 6.19
N CYS A 100 -5.65 7.03 6.40
CA CYS A 100 -4.72 6.09 7.06
C CYS A 100 -3.94 6.83 8.17
N PRO A 101 -4.61 7.30 9.24
CA PRO A 101 -4.00 8.17 10.25
C PRO A 101 -2.87 7.51 11.05
N ASN A 102 -2.80 6.18 11.04
CA ASN A 102 -1.82 5.38 11.79
C ASN A 102 -0.67 4.84 10.94
N LEU A 103 -0.54 5.29 9.69
CA LEU A 103 0.45 4.77 8.76
C LEU A 103 1.89 5.07 9.22
N THR A 104 2.68 4.02 9.39
CA THR A 104 4.09 4.06 9.79
C THR A 104 5.04 3.61 8.67
N PHE A 105 4.56 2.84 7.70
CA PHE A 105 5.33 2.41 6.54
C PHE A 105 4.55 2.66 5.24
N LEU A 106 5.23 3.24 4.25
CA LEU A 106 4.70 3.46 2.91
C LEU A 106 5.76 3.08 1.86
N SER A 107 5.37 2.38 0.81
CA SER A 107 6.22 2.18 -0.38
C SER A 107 5.48 2.51 -1.67
N LEU A 108 6.13 3.27 -2.55
CA LEU A 108 5.57 3.78 -3.81
C LEU A 108 6.49 3.52 -5.02
N ILE A 109 7.54 2.73 -4.87
CA ILE A 109 8.55 2.46 -5.90
C ILE A 109 7.86 1.94 -7.17
N GLY A 110 8.21 2.47 -8.34
CA GLY A 110 7.65 2.02 -9.62
C GLY A 110 6.33 2.69 -10.03
N ASN A 111 5.78 3.59 -9.21
CA ASN A 111 4.67 4.43 -9.64
C ASN A 111 5.15 5.58 -10.55
N PRO A 112 4.41 5.94 -11.63
CA PRO A 112 4.83 7.00 -12.56
C PRO A 112 5.06 8.38 -11.91
N GLY A 113 4.30 8.70 -10.85
CA GLY A 113 4.43 9.94 -10.10
C GLY A 113 5.55 9.95 -9.06
N TRP A 114 6.27 8.83 -8.90
CA TRP A 114 7.23 8.63 -7.84
C TRP A 114 8.64 8.38 -8.39
N PRO A 115 9.51 9.40 -8.43
CA PRO A 115 10.77 9.36 -9.16
C PRO A 115 11.91 8.69 -8.36
N HIS A 116 11.68 7.46 -7.88
CA HIS A 116 12.66 6.75 -7.06
C HIS A 116 13.95 6.41 -7.85
N PRO A 117 15.16 6.64 -7.29
CA PRO A 117 16.43 6.46 -8.01
C PRO A 117 16.72 5.04 -8.50
N VAL A 118 16.21 4.02 -7.80
CA VAL A 118 16.42 2.60 -8.17
C VAL A 118 15.91 2.26 -9.58
N LEU A 119 14.96 3.04 -10.10
CA LEU A 119 14.41 2.90 -11.44
C LEU A 119 14.86 4.02 -12.38
N GLY A 120 15.99 4.67 -12.09
CA GLY A 120 16.53 5.77 -12.90
C GLY A 120 15.87 7.12 -12.65
N GLY A 121 15.11 7.27 -11.56
CA GLY A 121 14.51 8.54 -11.15
C GLY A 121 15.54 9.57 -10.66
N ASN A 122 15.11 10.83 -10.59
CA ASN A 122 15.97 11.93 -10.11
C ASN A 122 16.05 11.93 -8.58
N ALA A 123 17.25 11.64 -8.04
CA ALA A 123 17.49 11.56 -6.60
C ALA A 123 17.22 12.87 -5.82
N VAL A 124 17.49 14.02 -6.43
CA VAL A 124 17.21 15.33 -5.81
C VAL A 124 15.70 15.54 -5.70
N LEU A 125 14.97 15.29 -6.78
CA LEU A 125 13.51 15.39 -6.81
C LEU A 125 12.86 14.40 -5.84
N TYR A 126 13.35 13.15 -5.81
CA TYR A 126 12.94 12.15 -4.84
C TYR A 126 13.13 12.65 -3.40
N GLY A 127 14.29 13.18 -3.05
CA GLY A 127 14.54 13.72 -1.70
C GLY A 127 13.58 14.85 -1.31
N THR A 128 13.30 15.78 -2.24
CA THR A 128 12.32 16.87 -2.02
C THR A 128 10.90 16.32 -1.81
N LEU A 129 10.48 15.37 -2.64
CA LEU A 129 9.16 14.75 -2.53
C LEU A 129 9.04 13.92 -1.24
N ALA A 130 10.02 13.08 -0.93
CA ALA A 130 10.07 12.27 0.30
C ALA A 130 9.96 13.13 1.56
N THR A 131 10.68 14.27 1.61
CA THR A 131 10.56 15.23 2.72
C THR A 131 9.15 15.81 2.80
N THR A 132 8.56 16.14 1.66
CA THR A 132 7.18 16.64 1.59
C THR A 132 6.19 15.59 2.08
N VAL A 133 6.27 14.35 1.60
CA VAL A 133 5.43 13.23 2.03
C VAL A 133 5.51 13.01 3.54
N ALA A 134 6.73 13.00 4.10
CA ALA A 134 6.95 12.85 5.54
C ALA A 134 6.26 13.95 6.36
N SER A 135 6.19 15.18 5.85
CA SER A 135 5.51 16.29 6.54
C SER A 135 3.98 16.14 6.57
N PHE A 136 3.38 15.44 5.61
CA PHE A 136 1.94 15.15 5.57
C PHE A 136 1.54 13.90 6.38
N LEU A 137 2.48 12.98 6.62
CA LEU A 137 2.24 11.72 7.32
C LEU A 137 3.07 11.69 8.63
N PRO A 138 2.60 12.32 9.72
CA PRO A 138 3.41 12.56 10.91
C PRO A 138 3.86 11.27 11.62
N ARG A 139 3.10 10.18 11.46
CA ARG A 139 3.43 8.86 12.03
C ARG A 139 4.35 8.01 11.16
N LEU A 140 4.66 8.46 9.93
CA LEU A 140 5.48 7.70 8.99
C LEU A 140 6.90 7.53 9.53
N GLN A 141 7.35 6.29 9.68
CA GLN A 141 8.69 5.92 10.15
C GLN A 141 9.58 5.49 8.99
N PHE A 142 8.99 4.87 7.97
CA PHE A 142 9.72 4.35 6.81
C PHE A 142 9.01 4.72 5.51
N LEU A 143 9.79 5.16 4.53
CA LEU A 143 9.35 5.43 3.17
C LEU A 143 10.28 4.67 2.21
N ASP A 144 9.74 3.77 1.40
CA ASP A 144 10.52 2.94 0.46
C ASP A 144 11.69 2.18 1.13
N SER A 145 11.46 1.68 2.35
CA SER A 145 12.47 1.05 3.22
C SER A 145 13.52 1.99 3.82
N MET A 146 13.49 3.29 3.51
CA MET A 146 14.37 4.29 4.12
C MET A 146 13.73 4.88 5.38
N PRO A 147 14.47 5.01 6.49
CA PRO A 147 13.95 5.66 7.68
C PRO A 147 13.70 7.14 7.42
N VAL A 148 12.54 7.64 7.88
CA VAL A 148 12.17 9.04 7.79
C VAL A 148 12.80 9.80 8.97
N PRO A 149 13.69 10.77 8.73
CA PRO A 149 14.28 11.55 9.81
C PRO A 149 13.20 12.35 10.55
N GLU A 150 13.27 12.41 11.89
CA GLU A 150 12.28 13.15 12.69
C GLU A 150 12.14 14.62 12.28
N GLY A 151 13.23 15.27 11.85
CA GLY A 151 13.22 16.66 11.38
C GLY A 151 12.37 16.89 10.13
N ALA A 152 12.18 15.88 9.27
CA ALA A 152 11.38 16.00 8.05
C ALA A 152 9.87 16.14 8.33
N LYS A 153 9.42 15.73 9.53
CA LYS A 153 8.00 15.72 9.93
C LYS A 153 7.52 17.08 10.45
N ASN A 154 8.44 17.94 10.88
CA ASN A 154 8.15 19.21 11.53
C ASN A 154 8.33 20.42 10.60
N VAL A 155 8.37 20.20 9.29
CA VAL A 155 8.42 21.29 8.32
C VAL A 155 7.08 22.02 8.39
N LYS A 156 7.06 23.18 9.07
CA LYS A 156 6.00 24.17 8.88
C LYS A 156 6.03 24.54 7.40
N LEU A 157 5.07 24.02 6.63
CA LEU A 157 4.79 24.54 5.30
C LEU A 157 4.75 26.07 5.44
N PRO A 158 5.47 26.83 4.59
CA PRO A 158 5.33 28.28 4.61
C PRO A 158 3.84 28.56 4.51
N SER A 159 3.33 29.29 5.52
CA SER A 159 1.93 29.64 5.68
C SER A 159 1.39 29.97 4.30
N GLN A 160 0.46 29.15 3.79
CA GLN A 160 -0.15 29.46 2.50
C GLN A 160 -0.60 30.91 2.56
N CYS A 161 -0.13 31.70 1.60
CA CYS A 161 -0.52 33.09 1.47
C CYS A 161 -2.03 33.17 1.66
N ARG A 162 -2.44 33.80 2.75
CA ARG A 162 -3.82 34.17 3.02
C ARG A 162 -4.18 35.15 1.92
N ILE A 163 -4.79 34.65 0.85
CA ILE A 163 -5.43 35.50 -0.15
C ILE A 163 -6.63 36.11 0.60
N GLN A 164 -6.47 37.35 1.03
CA GLN A 164 -7.57 38.21 1.47
C GLN A 164 -8.38 38.64 0.26
#